data_AF-A0A9D2EFN8-F1
#
_entry.id   AF-A0A9D2EFN8-F1
#
_cell.length_a   1.000
_cell.length_b   1.000
_cell.length_c   1.000
_cell.angle_alpha   90.00
_cell.angle_beta   90.00
_cell.angle_gamma   90.00
#
_symmetry.space_group_name_H-M   'P 1'
#
loop_
_entity.id
_entity.type
_entity.pdbx_description
1 polymer ?
#
loop_
_entity_poly.entity_id
_entity_poly.type
_entity_poly.pdbx_seq_one_letter_code
_entity_poly.pdbx_strand_id
1 'polypeptide(L)'
;MKLAGTRSWRFAVEVSDLLHLALRVRDGAALEVPTGPDVPPELLDPPVPRDPAETVGAGADPAAAGTQWLPWWRELVELESRRQLLRPDQVRQPWRAVTRRLRTELAAAADPPRFDALSQRPALQAAARAVGGTPRRSIDRQLRQARGWREVIDWPVVNRAVRTVAEETSTNVNELN
;
A
#
# COMPACT_ATOMS: atom_id res chain seq x y z
N MET A 1 2.66 38.71 -14.81
CA MET A 1 3.81 37.97 -15.36
C MET A 1 3.90 36.63 -14.61
N LYS A 2 3.57 35.50 -15.24
CA LYS A 2 3.72 34.15 -14.63
C LYS A 2 5.03 33.57 -15.14
N LEU A 3 5.95 33.23 -14.24
CA LEU A 3 7.21 32.57 -14.57
C LEU A 3 6.93 31.18 -15.14
N ALA A 4 7.31 30.96 -16.41
CA ALA A 4 7.50 29.63 -16.97
C ALA A 4 8.68 28.98 -16.24
N GLY A 5 8.52 27.77 -15.71
CA GLY A 5 9.57 27.02 -15.03
C GLY A 5 9.16 26.28 -13.76
N THR A 6 7.98 26.51 -13.19
CA THR A 6 7.52 25.77 -11.99
C THR A 6 6.72 24.53 -12.37
N ARG A 7 7.36 23.55 -12.99
CA ARG A 7 6.86 22.16 -12.93
C ARG A 7 7.59 21.48 -11.78
N SER A 8 7.03 21.58 -10.57
CA SER A 8 7.47 20.76 -9.45
C SER A 8 7.09 19.30 -9.73
N TRP A 9 8.01 18.52 -10.30
CA TRP A 9 7.82 17.09 -10.43
C TRP A 9 8.02 16.48 -9.04
N ARG A 10 6.92 16.05 -8.41
CA ARG A 10 6.98 15.24 -7.19
C ARG A 10 6.86 13.79 -7.61
N PHE A 11 7.93 13.03 -7.47
CA PHE A 11 7.86 11.57 -7.47
C PHE A 11 7.29 11.12 -6.14
N ALA A 12 6.06 10.64 -6.14
CA ALA A 12 5.40 10.07 -4.97
C ALA A 12 5.01 8.63 -5.31
N VAL A 13 5.74 7.66 -4.75
CA VAL A 13 5.27 6.28 -4.67
C VAL A 13 4.26 6.24 -3.53
N GLU A 14 3.03 6.67 -3.82
CA GLU A 14 1.93 6.50 -2.87
C GLU A 14 1.48 5.04 -2.97
N VAL A 15 2.07 4.17 -2.15
CA VAL A 15 1.49 2.84 -1.94
C VAL A 15 0.15 3.06 -1.24
N SER A 16 -0.93 2.56 -1.84
CA SER A 16 -2.25 2.64 -1.24
C SER A 16 -2.20 2.05 0.17
N ASP A 17 -2.54 2.86 1.18
CA ASP A 17 -2.57 2.46 2.60
C ASP A 17 -3.34 1.15 2.80
N LEU A 18 -4.36 0.92 1.97
CA LEU A 18 -5.24 -0.23 2.02
C LEU A 18 -4.62 -1.50 1.41
N LEU A 19 -3.87 -1.37 0.31
CA LEU A 19 -3.11 -2.50 -0.26
C LEU A 19 -2.00 -2.93 0.69
N HIS A 20 -1.30 -1.97 1.29
CA HIS A 20 -0.29 -2.27 2.29
C HIS A 20 -0.89 -2.91 3.55
N LEU A 21 -2.07 -2.45 3.98
CA LEU A 21 -2.82 -3.10 5.06
C LEU A 21 -3.17 -4.55 4.71
N ALA A 22 -3.63 -4.83 3.50
CA ALA A 22 -3.95 -6.19 3.08
C ALA A 22 -2.73 -7.12 3.13
N LEU A 23 -1.56 -6.66 2.68
CA LEU A 23 -0.29 -7.39 2.81
C LEU A 23 0.08 -7.63 4.27
N ARG A 24 -0.09 -6.62 5.12
CA ARG A 24 0.17 -6.74 6.55
C ARG A 24 -0.78 -7.73 7.24
N VAL A 25 -2.03 -7.82 6.81
CA VAL A 25 -2.96 -8.84 7.30
C VAL A 25 -2.49 -10.23 6.89
N ARG A 26 -2.04 -10.42 5.65
CA ARG A 26 -1.51 -11.70 5.18
C ARG A 26 -0.27 -12.13 5.96
N ASP A 27 0.74 -11.27 6.00
CA ASP A 27 2.05 -11.60 6.55
C ASP A 27 2.01 -11.58 8.08
N GLY A 28 1.28 -10.62 8.66
CA GLY A 28 1.10 -10.50 10.11
C GLY A 28 0.33 -11.68 10.67
N ALA A 29 -0.81 -12.07 10.09
CA ALA A 29 -1.59 -13.20 10.60
C ALA A 29 -1.07 -14.57 10.13
N ALA A 30 0.08 -14.62 9.44
CA ALA A 30 0.67 -15.84 8.86
C ALA A 30 -0.37 -16.66 8.05
N LEU A 31 -1.13 -15.99 7.17
CA LEU A 31 -2.19 -16.64 6.40
C LEU A 31 -1.61 -17.66 5.41
N GLU A 32 -2.25 -18.83 5.32
CA GLU A 32 -1.93 -19.83 4.30
C GLU A 32 -2.59 -19.45 2.98
N VAL A 33 -1.89 -18.66 2.17
CA VAL A 33 -2.36 -18.26 0.83
C VAL A 33 -1.71 -19.16 -0.22
N PRO A 34 -2.49 -19.82 -1.11
CA PRO A 34 -1.93 -20.61 -2.21
C PRO A 34 -1.00 -19.77 -3.08
N THR A 35 0.17 -20.30 -3.42
CA THR A 35 1.10 -19.60 -4.31
C THR A 35 0.49 -19.45 -5.71
N GLY A 36 0.68 -18.28 -6.32
CA GLY A 36 0.14 -17.99 -7.64
C GLY A 36 0.65 -16.66 -8.19
N PRO A 37 0.46 -16.40 -9.50
CA PRO A 37 0.96 -15.20 -10.15
C PRO A 37 0.33 -13.90 -9.61
N ASP A 38 -0.87 -13.98 -9.04
CA ASP A 38 -1.59 -12.84 -8.47
C ASP A 38 -1.22 -12.57 -6.99
N VAL A 39 -0.36 -13.40 -6.42
CA VAL A 39 0.06 -13.29 -5.02
C VAL A 39 1.35 -12.49 -4.97
N PRO A 40 1.34 -11.28 -4.38
CA PRO A 40 2.54 -10.46 -4.26
C PRO A 40 3.57 -11.12 -3.35
N PRO A 41 4.86 -10.76 -3.43
CA PRO A 41 5.88 -11.24 -2.49
C PRO A 41 5.56 -10.81 -1.05
N GLU A 42 6.22 -11.47 -0.09
CA GLU A 42 6.17 -11.09 1.33
C GLU A 42 6.74 -9.68 1.57
N LEU A 43 6.20 -8.98 2.57
CA LEU A 43 6.77 -7.73 3.04
C LEU A 43 8.16 -7.99 3.63
N LEU A 44 9.15 -7.21 3.20
CA LEU A 44 10.54 -7.31 3.68
C LEU A 44 10.69 -6.84 5.14
N ASP A 45 9.85 -5.90 5.59
CA ASP A 45 9.81 -5.37 6.95
C ASP A 45 8.48 -5.72 7.65
N PRO A 46 8.19 -7.01 7.90
CA PRO A 46 6.96 -7.38 8.57
C PRO A 46 7.02 -6.89 10.03
N PRO A 47 5.93 -6.32 10.56
CA PRO A 47 5.77 -6.20 12.00
C PRO A 47 5.53 -7.61 12.56
N VAL A 48 6.60 -8.24 13.03
CA VAL A 48 6.68 -9.57 13.68
C VAL A 48 5.75 -9.61 14.93
N PRO A 49 5.05 -10.73 15.24
CA PRO A 49 5.65 -12.06 15.50
C PRO A 49 5.54 -13.11 14.38
N ARG A 50 6.64 -13.86 14.18
CA ARG A 50 6.78 -15.01 13.28
C ARG A 50 6.19 -16.31 13.85
N ASP A 51 5.57 -16.25 15.02
CA ASP A 51 4.95 -17.42 15.64
C ASP A 51 3.44 -17.38 15.41
N PRO A 52 2.87 -18.30 14.60
CA PRO A 52 1.43 -18.39 14.38
C PRO A 52 0.63 -18.48 15.68
N ALA A 53 1.22 -19.03 16.74
CA ALA A 53 0.60 -19.13 18.06
C ALA A 53 0.44 -17.77 18.78
N GLU A 54 1.26 -16.77 18.44
CA GLU A 54 1.19 -15.43 19.02
C GLU A 54 0.31 -14.47 18.21
N THR A 55 0.21 -14.67 16.88
CA THR A 55 -0.45 -13.70 15.99
C THR A 55 -1.87 -14.10 15.59
N VAL A 56 -2.18 -15.40 15.60
CA VAL A 56 -3.56 -15.88 15.49
C VAL A 56 -4.20 -15.75 16.86
N GLY A 57 -4.84 -14.61 17.11
CA GLY A 57 -5.79 -14.52 18.22
C GLY A 57 -6.74 -15.71 18.14
N ALA A 58 -6.91 -16.43 19.26
CA ALA A 58 -7.41 -17.81 19.47
C ALA A 58 -8.69 -18.29 18.73
N GLY A 59 -8.89 -17.95 17.45
CA GLY A 59 -10.12 -18.22 16.71
C GLY A 59 -10.10 -17.90 15.20
N ALA A 60 -8.98 -17.46 14.60
CA ALA A 60 -8.88 -17.36 13.14
C ALA A 60 -8.19 -18.62 12.57
N ASP A 61 -8.83 -19.29 11.61
CA ASP A 61 -8.21 -20.37 10.83
C ASP A 61 -7.34 -19.75 9.70
N PRO A 62 -6.00 -19.90 9.72
CA PRO A 62 -5.10 -19.31 8.73
C PRO A 62 -5.39 -19.75 7.29
N ALA A 63 -5.85 -20.98 7.08
CA ALA A 63 -6.18 -21.51 5.76
C ALA A 63 -7.51 -20.97 5.23
N ALA A 64 -8.53 -20.91 6.10
CA ALA A 64 -9.81 -20.29 5.75
C ALA A 64 -9.65 -18.79 5.48
N ALA A 65 -8.87 -18.09 6.30
CA ALA A 65 -8.57 -16.67 6.11
C ALA A 65 -7.73 -16.43 4.85
N GLY A 66 -6.73 -17.28 4.55
CA GLY A 66 -5.95 -17.20 3.32
C GLY A 66 -6.79 -17.40 2.06
N THR A 67 -7.74 -18.33 2.09
CA THR A 67 -8.72 -18.54 1.00
C THR A 67 -9.60 -17.30 0.77
N GLN A 68 -10.00 -16.61 1.85
CA GLN A 68 -10.81 -15.38 1.77
C GLN A 68 -9.97 -14.14 1.40
N TRP A 69 -8.68 -14.15 1.72
CA TRP A 69 -7.75 -13.06 1.48
C TRP A 69 -7.54 -12.79 -0.01
N LEU A 70 -7.32 -13.83 -0.83
CA LEU A 70 -6.98 -13.64 -2.24
C LEU A 70 -8.11 -12.95 -3.06
N PRO A 71 -9.39 -13.33 -2.95
CA PRO A 71 -10.48 -12.59 -3.58
C PRO A 71 -10.55 -11.13 -3.11
N TRP A 72 -10.38 -10.88 -1.81
CA TRP A 72 -10.36 -9.53 -1.26
C TRP A 72 -9.19 -8.71 -1.81
N TRP A 73 -7.97 -9.26 -1.86
CA TRP A 73 -6.81 -8.64 -2.47
C TRP A 73 -7.08 -8.22 -3.92
N ARG A 74 -7.67 -9.10 -4.73
CA ARG A 74 -8.05 -8.81 -6.11
C ARG A 74 -9.05 -7.65 -6.22
N GLU A 75 -10.07 -7.62 -5.35
CA GLU A 75 -11.03 -6.50 -5.29
C GLU A 75 -10.33 -5.17 -4.99
N LEU A 76 -9.38 -5.17 -4.05
CA LEU A 76 -8.62 -3.97 -3.70
C LEU A 76 -7.71 -3.50 -4.83
N VAL A 77 -7.00 -4.43 -5.48
CA VAL A 77 -6.14 -4.15 -6.63
C VAL A 77 -6.97 -3.61 -7.79
N GLU A 78 -8.16 -4.16 -8.04
CA GLU A 78 -9.05 -3.67 -9.09
C GLU A 78 -9.52 -2.24 -8.81
N LEU A 79 -9.98 -1.95 -7.59
CA LEU A 79 -10.39 -0.61 -7.18
C LEU A 79 -9.25 0.40 -7.27
N GLU A 80 -8.06 0.03 -6.79
CA GLU A 80 -6.87 0.88 -6.87
C GLU A 80 -6.43 1.08 -8.33
N SER A 81 -6.49 0.04 -9.16
CA SER A 81 -6.19 0.12 -10.59
C SER A 81 -7.15 1.07 -11.31
N ARG A 82 -8.45 0.99 -11.02
CA ARG A 82 -9.44 1.96 -11.52
C ARG A 82 -9.12 3.38 -11.04
N ARG A 83 -8.69 3.56 -9.79
CA ARG A 83 -8.28 4.87 -9.25
C ARG A 83 -7.06 5.46 -9.98
N GLN A 84 -6.08 4.63 -10.31
CA GLN A 84 -4.82 5.08 -10.91
C GLN A 84 -4.85 5.19 -12.44
N LEU A 85 -5.61 4.34 -13.12
CA LEU A 85 -5.64 4.27 -14.58
C LEU A 85 -6.71 5.16 -15.20
N LEU A 86 -7.76 5.50 -14.47
CA LEU A 86 -8.81 6.39 -14.98
C LEU A 86 -8.26 7.80 -15.23
N ARG A 87 -8.71 8.41 -16.31
CA ARG A 87 -8.29 9.75 -16.75
C ARG A 87 -9.48 10.71 -16.77
N PRO A 88 -9.26 12.04 -16.59
CA PRO A 88 -10.35 13.03 -16.57
C PRO A 88 -11.21 13.04 -17.83
N ASP A 89 -10.63 12.76 -18.99
CA ASP A 89 -11.29 12.71 -20.31
C ASP A 89 -12.16 11.46 -20.51
N GLN A 90 -11.96 10.41 -19.69
CA GLN A 90 -12.70 9.15 -19.77
C GLN A 90 -14.02 9.17 -18.97
N VAL A 91 -14.32 10.27 -18.27
CA VAL A 91 -15.48 10.36 -17.38
C VAL A 91 -16.39 11.54 -17.73
N ARG A 92 -17.70 11.30 -17.72
CA ARG A 92 -18.72 12.35 -17.94
C ARG A 92 -18.98 13.20 -16.69
N GLN A 93 -18.61 12.69 -15.52
CA GLN A 93 -18.81 13.34 -14.23
C GLN A 93 -17.59 14.21 -13.88
N PRO A 94 -17.73 15.23 -13.02
CA PRO A 94 -16.61 16.02 -12.56
C PRO A 94 -15.50 15.14 -11.96
N TRP A 95 -14.26 15.29 -12.42
CA TRP A 95 -13.12 14.46 -12.00
C TRP A 95 -12.95 14.36 -10.48
N ARG A 96 -13.19 15.47 -9.75
CA ARG A 96 -13.16 15.50 -8.28
C ARG A 96 -14.21 14.60 -7.63
N ALA A 97 -15.39 14.46 -8.24
CA ALA A 97 -16.45 13.60 -7.73
C ALA A 97 -16.10 12.11 -7.92
N VAL A 98 -15.56 11.77 -9.10
CA VAL A 98 -15.13 10.40 -9.43
C VAL A 98 -13.99 9.94 -8.52
N THR A 99 -12.94 10.75 -8.39
CA THR A 99 -11.79 10.43 -7.52
C THR A 99 -12.18 10.30 -6.05
N ARG A 100 -13.06 11.17 -5.55
CA ARG A 100 -13.60 11.06 -4.19
C ARG A 100 -14.41 9.77 -4.00
N ARG A 101 -15.24 9.42 -4.98
CA ARG A 101 -16.03 8.18 -4.95
C ARG A 101 -15.13 6.96 -4.90
N LEU A 102 -14.14 6.85 -5.80
CA LEU A 102 -13.20 5.72 -5.82
C LEU A 102 -12.40 5.59 -4.52
N ARG A 103 -11.97 6.71 -3.92
CA ARG A 103 -11.33 6.71 -2.58
C ARG A 103 -12.28 6.21 -1.49
N THR A 104 -13.55 6.58 -1.56
CA THR A 104 -14.57 6.15 -0.60
C THR A 104 -14.88 4.67 -0.75
N GLU A 105 -15.02 4.18 -1.99
CA GLU A 105 -15.21 2.76 -2.30
C GLU A 105 -14.02 1.93 -1.81
N LEU A 106 -12.79 2.39 -2.04
CA LEU A 106 -11.59 1.72 -1.56
C LEU A 106 -11.52 1.68 -0.02
N ALA A 107 -11.81 2.79 0.66
CA ALA A 107 -11.87 2.80 2.13
C ALA A 107 -12.97 1.87 2.68
N ALA A 108 -14.14 1.87 2.05
CA ALA A 108 -15.27 1.03 2.43
C ALA A 108 -15.03 -0.47 2.18
N ALA A 109 -14.14 -0.83 1.25
CA ALA A 109 -13.82 -2.24 0.95
C ALA A 109 -13.10 -2.97 2.09
N ALA A 110 -12.54 -2.24 3.06
CA ALA A 110 -11.93 -2.83 4.25
C ALA A 110 -12.45 -2.24 5.56
N ASP A 111 -12.96 -1.00 5.59
CA ASP A 111 -13.48 -0.31 6.77
C ASP A 111 -12.61 -0.45 8.05
N PRO A 112 -11.29 -0.14 7.99
CA PRO A 112 -10.44 -0.18 9.16
C PRO A 112 -10.81 0.95 10.15
N PRO A 113 -10.69 0.74 11.47
CA PRO A 113 -10.02 -0.38 12.14
C PRO A 113 -10.94 -1.56 12.50
N ARG A 114 -12.25 -1.44 12.27
CA ARG A 114 -13.24 -2.43 12.72
C ARG A 114 -13.38 -3.61 11.77
N PHE A 115 -13.09 -3.38 10.49
CA PHE A 115 -13.18 -4.38 9.43
C PHE A 115 -14.60 -4.92 9.21
N ASP A 116 -15.63 -4.10 9.46
CA ASP A 116 -17.03 -4.54 9.39
C ASP A 116 -17.45 -4.88 7.95
N ALA A 117 -16.81 -4.25 6.96
CA ALA A 117 -16.92 -4.59 5.54
C ALA A 117 -16.52 -6.05 5.21
N LEU A 118 -15.72 -6.69 6.07
CA LEU A 118 -15.30 -8.09 5.93
C LEU A 118 -16.27 -9.07 6.61
N SER A 119 -17.46 -8.65 7.04
CA SER A 119 -18.44 -9.53 7.70
C SER A 119 -18.84 -10.79 6.90
N GLN A 120 -18.81 -10.72 5.57
CA GLN A 120 -19.03 -11.88 4.68
C GLN A 120 -17.79 -12.81 4.57
N ARG A 121 -16.67 -12.42 5.18
CA ARG A 121 -15.38 -13.12 5.20
C ARG A 121 -14.90 -13.24 6.65
N PRO A 122 -15.59 -14.01 7.50
CA PRO A 122 -15.41 -13.96 8.94
C PRO A 122 -14.00 -14.39 9.40
N ALA A 123 -13.37 -15.35 8.72
CA ALA A 123 -12.01 -15.77 9.06
C ALA A 123 -10.99 -14.67 8.75
N LEU A 124 -11.13 -14.01 7.60
CA LEU A 124 -10.32 -12.85 7.24
C LEU A 124 -10.59 -11.65 8.15
N GLN A 125 -11.85 -11.40 8.54
CA GLN A 125 -12.20 -10.34 9.48
C GLN A 125 -11.54 -10.57 10.85
N ALA A 126 -11.54 -11.81 11.35
CA ALA A 126 -10.87 -12.18 12.58
C ALA A 126 -9.35 -11.96 12.48
N ALA A 127 -8.72 -12.41 11.38
CA ALA A 127 -7.30 -12.20 11.12
C ALA A 127 -6.94 -10.70 11.04
N ALA A 128 -7.74 -9.90 10.33
CA ALA A 128 -7.52 -8.46 10.20
C ALA A 128 -7.64 -7.73 11.55
N ARG A 129 -8.59 -8.14 12.40
CA ARG A 129 -8.74 -7.61 13.77
C ARG A 129 -7.58 -8.03 14.68
N ALA A 130 -7.09 -9.26 14.55
CA ALA A 130 -5.94 -9.77 15.31
C ALA A 130 -4.66 -8.99 15.01
N VAL A 131 -4.43 -8.67 13.73
CA VAL A 131 -3.30 -7.80 13.29
C VAL A 131 -3.48 -6.35 13.77
N GLY A 132 -4.72 -5.93 14.03
CA GLY A 132 -5.07 -4.62 14.59
C GLY A 132 -5.14 -3.49 13.55
N GLY A 133 -5.95 -2.47 13.84
CA GLY A 133 -6.23 -1.37 12.91
C GLY A 133 -5.38 -0.11 13.13
N THR A 134 -4.48 0.19 12.18
CA THR A 134 -4.34 1.44 11.37
C THR A 134 -2.86 1.62 10.96
N PRO A 135 -2.55 1.68 9.65
CA PRO A 135 -1.19 1.78 9.09
C PRO A 135 -0.39 2.97 9.61
N ARG A 136 -0.99 4.17 9.67
CA ARG A 136 -0.25 5.38 10.01
C ARG A 136 0.37 5.37 11.39
N ARG A 137 -0.31 4.95 12.46
CA ARG A 137 0.30 5.04 13.80
C ARG A 137 1.41 4.02 14.00
N SER A 138 1.31 2.82 13.42
CA SER A 138 2.38 1.82 13.47
C SER A 138 3.51 2.15 12.49
N ILE A 139 3.20 2.54 11.26
CA ILE A 139 4.21 2.93 10.25
C ILE A 139 4.84 4.26 10.63
N ASP A 140 4.11 5.27 11.11
CA ASP A 140 4.71 6.50 11.65
C ASP A 140 5.51 6.21 12.92
N ARG A 141 5.15 5.19 13.71
CA ARG A 141 5.94 4.78 14.89
C ARG A 141 7.19 4.01 14.46
N GLN A 142 7.07 3.09 13.51
CA GLN A 142 8.18 2.33 12.93
C GLN A 142 9.12 3.24 12.14
N LEU A 143 8.61 4.18 11.35
CA LEU A 143 9.38 5.24 10.69
C LEU A 143 9.96 6.23 11.70
N ARG A 144 9.29 6.55 12.82
CA ARG A 144 9.89 7.36 13.90
C ARG A 144 10.98 6.61 14.66
N GLN A 145 10.81 5.30 14.88
CA GLN A 145 11.80 4.43 15.52
C GLN A 145 12.98 4.18 14.57
N ALA A 146 12.71 3.94 13.29
CA ALA A 146 13.70 3.83 12.22
C ALA A 146 14.40 5.16 11.96
N ARG A 147 13.75 6.32 12.15
CA ARG A 147 14.42 7.65 12.15
C ARG A 147 15.39 7.85 13.32
N GLY A 148 15.37 6.97 14.33
CA GLY A 148 16.47 6.85 15.30
C GLY A 148 17.72 6.19 14.73
N TRP A 149 17.61 5.54 13.57
CA TRP A 149 18.68 4.93 12.79
C TRP A 149 18.83 5.70 11.46
N ARG A 150 19.89 6.51 11.37
CA ARG A 150 20.35 7.29 10.21
C ARG A 150 19.74 6.94 8.82
N GLU A 151 19.20 7.98 8.18
CA GLU A 151 19.10 8.19 6.71
C GLU A 151 18.81 6.96 5.82
N VAL A 152 17.52 6.62 5.67
CA VAL A 152 17.03 5.56 4.75
C VAL A 152 17.06 5.97 3.28
N ILE A 153 17.30 7.25 2.97
CA ILE A 153 17.59 7.66 1.60
C ILE A 153 19.10 7.64 1.45
N ASP A 154 19.60 6.60 0.80
CA ASP A 154 20.97 6.56 0.27
C ASP A 154 21.07 7.60 -0.85
N TRP A 155 21.20 8.86 -0.46
CA TRP A 155 21.39 10.00 -1.35
C TRP A 155 22.52 9.78 -2.36
N PRO A 156 23.63 9.09 -2.02
CA PRO A 156 24.60 8.64 -3.02
C PRO A 156 24.00 7.78 -4.15
N VAL A 157 23.10 6.84 -3.86
CA VAL A 157 22.41 6.02 -4.88
C VAL A 157 21.46 6.87 -5.73
N VAL A 158 20.68 7.76 -5.11
CA VAL A 158 19.77 8.68 -5.82
C VAL A 158 20.58 9.63 -6.74
N ASN A 159 21.66 10.20 -6.23
CA ASN A 159 22.54 11.08 -7.00
C ASN A 159 23.23 10.35 -8.16
N ARG A 160 23.58 9.07 -8.00
CA ARG A 160 24.12 8.25 -9.08
C ARG A 160 23.09 8.05 -10.19
N ALA A 161 21.86 7.65 -9.83
CA ALA A 161 20.79 7.47 -10.80
C ALA A 161 20.45 8.75 -11.58
N VAL A 162 20.38 9.90 -10.89
CA VAL A 162 20.15 11.20 -11.53
C VAL A 162 21.26 11.56 -12.52
N ARG A 163 22.53 11.30 -12.16
CA ARG A 163 23.68 11.56 -13.05
C ARG A 163 23.68 10.64 -14.26
N THR A 164 23.36 9.35 -14.09
CA THR A 164 23.25 8.40 -15.19
C THR A 164 22.18 8.85 -16.20
N VAL A 165 21.01 9.27 -15.73
CA VAL A 165 19.96 9.79 -16.61
C VAL A 165 20.41 11.07 -17.32
N ALA A 166 21.08 11.98 -16.63
CA ALA A 166 21.61 13.21 -17.22
C ALA A 166 22.62 12.95 -18.35
N GLU A 167 23.49 11.97 -18.15
CA GLU A 167 24.47 11.51 -19.14
C GLU A 167 23.76 10.87 -20.36
N GLU A 168 22.76 10.01 -20.12
CA GLU A 168 21.98 9.35 -21.17
C GLU A 168 21.15 10.32 -22.01
N THR A 169 20.62 11.38 -21.40
CA THR A 169 19.77 12.36 -22.09
C THR A 169 20.52 13.59 -22.58
N SER A 170 21.85 13.65 -22.42
CA SER A 170 22.67 14.85 -22.71
C SER A 170 22.11 16.13 -22.07
N THR A 171 21.41 15.98 -20.96
CA THR A 171 20.75 17.09 -20.25
C THR A 171 21.63 17.45 -19.07
N ASN A 172 21.94 18.74 -18.90
CA ASN A 172 22.77 19.14 -17.76
C ASN A 172 22.05 18.76 -16.46
N VAL A 173 22.76 18.25 -15.44
CA VAL A 173 22.14 17.92 -14.13
C VAL A 173 21.43 19.15 -13.53
N ASN A 174 21.90 20.35 -13.87
CA ASN A 174 21.27 21.62 -13.48
C ASN A 174 20.02 21.99 -14.29
N GLU A 175 19.78 21.32 -15.44
CA GLU A 175 18.57 21.46 -16.28
C GLU A 175 17.52 20.36 -15.98
N LEU A 176 17.89 19.35 -15.17
CA LEU A 176 16.97 18.34 -14.61
C LEU A 176 16.37 18.76 -13.26
N ASN A 177 16.78 19.90 -12.70
CA ASN A 177 16.23 20.54 -11.51
C ASN A 177 15.23 21.65 -11.85
#